data_AF-A0AAU5QNN2-F1
#
_entry.id   AF-A0AAU5QNN2-F1
#
_cell.length_a   1.000
_cell.length_b   1.000
_cell.length_c   1.000
_cell.angle_alpha   90.00
_cell.angle_beta   90.00
_cell.angle_gamma   90.00
#
_symmetry.space_group_name_H-M   'P 1'
#
loop_
_entity.id
_entity.type
_entity.pdbx_description
1 polymer ?
#
loop_
_entity_poly.entity_id
_entity_poly.type
_entity_poly.pdbx_seq_one_letter_code
_entity_poly.pdbx_strand_id
1 'polypeptide(L)'
;MNTALPRTEQISDAARLVRYACQPRRKPLGDADYHELVERYRSSPVFREVVDAIAQGMTLNVVTAHSEEGLRVSAMAGGLFAFRLADLPAKMRDPKDRLVYGLIHVAIAAHAYPTAADLEEETIKRVSVKEIDTFVRHLVHRLREEAEDDAGLLPAAAAARAAWNAYDALSPHRLTKTGQLAASSSHGRIKSILDWLVLQGYAQPAKALGPLEYRLLNSFRLQVAGAAALPAFQKITDVRRQQLAGTDLHPAATEEN
;
A
#
# COMPACT_ATOMS: atom_id res chain seq x y z
N MET A 1 21.79 -15.44 33.92
CA MET A 1 21.86 -16.30 32.71
C MET A 1 23.01 -15.78 31.87
N ASN A 2 23.97 -16.64 31.53
CA ASN A 2 25.19 -16.27 30.81
C ASN A 2 24.91 -16.34 29.30
N THR A 3 24.48 -15.24 28.68
CA THR A 3 24.27 -15.17 27.24
C THR A 3 25.65 -15.14 26.57
N ALA A 4 26.04 -16.24 25.94
CA ALA A 4 27.26 -16.29 25.14
C ALA A 4 27.21 -15.20 24.06
N LEU A 5 28.25 -14.37 23.99
CA LEU A 5 28.32 -13.29 23.01
C LEU A 5 28.23 -13.85 21.59
N PRO A 6 27.45 -13.22 20.69
CA PRO A 6 27.32 -13.70 19.31
C PRO A 6 28.68 -13.64 18.60
N ARG A 7 28.96 -14.66 17.79
CA ARG A 7 30.18 -14.71 16.97
C ARG A 7 30.15 -13.62 15.90
N THR A 8 31.29 -13.08 15.50
CA THR A 8 31.40 -12.01 14.50
C THR A 8 30.67 -12.32 13.19
N GLU A 9 30.73 -13.58 12.74
CA GLU A 9 30.00 -14.07 11.56
C GLU A 9 28.49 -13.90 11.71
N GLN A 10 27.95 -14.24 12.88
CA GLN A 10 26.52 -14.08 13.20
C GLN A 10 26.07 -12.61 13.14
N ILE A 11 26.92 -11.70 13.62
CA ILE A 11 26.66 -10.25 13.55
C ILE A 11 26.65 -9.79 12.08
N SER A 12 27.62 -10.23 11.29
CA SER A 12 27.72 -9.92 9.85
C SER A 12 26.49 -10.43 9.09
N ASP A 13 26.06 -11.66 9.34
CA ASP A 13 24.87 -12.26 8.75
C ASP A 13 23.59 -11.50 9.12
N ALA A 14 23.46 -11.14 10.39
CA ALA A 14 22.34 -10.36 10.89
C ALA A 14 22.28 -8.97 10.25
N ALA A 15 23.42 -8.28 10.16
CA ALA A 15 23.52 -6.99 9.47
C ALA A 15 23.20 -7.11 7.97
N ARG A 16 23.62 -8.21 7.32
CA ARG A 16 23.30 -8.49 5.91
C ARG A 16 21.80 -8.66 5.71
N LEU A 17 21.12 -9.34 6.63
CA LEU A 17 19.67 -9.50 6.60
C LEU A 17 18.95 -8.15 6.76
N VAL A 18 19.36 -7.30 7.71
CA VAL A 18 18.79 -5.95 7.88
C VAL A 18 19.02 -5.09 6.62
N ARG A 19 20.21 -5.18 6.02
CA ARG A 19 20.51 -4.51 4.74
C ARG A 19 19.57 -4.98 3.61
N TYR A 20 19.23 -6.27 3.55
CA TYR A 20 18.25 -6.77 2.59
C TYR A 20 16.85 -6.22 2.86
N ALA A 21 16.44 -6.13 4.13
CA ALA A 21 15.16 -5.54 4.51
C ALA A 21 15.02 -4.07 4.12
N CYS A 22 16.13 -3.32 4.08
CA CYS A 22 16.18 -1.93 3.64
C CYS A 22 16.11 -1.75 2.10
N GLN A 23 16.03 -2.83 1.33
CA GLN A 23 15.93 -2.82 -0.13
C GLN A 23 14.53 -3.29 -0.55
N PRO A 24 13.55 -2.38 -0.74
CA PRO A 24 12.13 -2.74 -0.78
C PRO A 24 11.76 -3.75 -1.88
N ARG A 25 12.50 -3.74 -2.99
CA ARG A 25 12.31 -4.60 -4.16
C ARG A 25 13.10 -5.91 -4.11
N ARG A 26 14.04 -6.07 -3.17
CA ARG A 26 14.82 -7.30 -3.05
C ARG A 26 13.95 -8.38 -2.43
N LYS A 27 14.02 -9.58 -2.99
CA LYS A 27 13.24 -10.74 -2.56
C LYS A 27 14.17 -11.93 -2.33
N PRO A 28 13.84 -12.83 -1.39
CA PRO A 28 14.58 -14.08 -1.20
C PRO A 28 14.52 -15.00 -2.43
N LEU A 29 13.43 -14.93 -3.20
CA LEU A 29 13.30 -15.72 -4.43
C LEU A 29 14.38 -15.33 -5.44
N GLY A 30 15.27 -16.28 -5.75
CA GLY A 30 16.43 -16.08 -6.63
C GLY A 30 17.69 -15.58 -5.92
N ASP A 31 17.70 -15.49 -4.59
CA ASP A 31 18.84 -15.09 -3.75
C ASP A 31 18.97 -16.06 -2.58
N ALA A 32 19.80 -17.10 -2.77
CA ALA A 32 19.96 -18.20 -1.81
C ALA A 32 20.43 -17.71 -0.44
N ASP A 33 21.39 -16.78 -0.41
CA ASP A 33 21.89 -16.17 0.83
C ASP A 33 20.76 -15.46 1.58
N TYR A 34 19.96 -14.65 0.88
CA TYR A 34 18.84 -13.96 1.53
C TYR A 34 17.80 -14.96 2.06
N HIS A 35 17.48 -15.98 1.27
CA HIS A 35 16.55 -17.01 1.69
C HIS A 35 17.02 -17.75 2.96
N GLU A 36 18.28 -18.19 3.00
CA GLU A 36 18.86 -18.85 4.17
C GLU A 36 18.80 -17.97 5.42
N LEU A 37 19.15 -16.68 5.30
CA LEU A 37 19.11 -15.74 6.43
C LEU A 37 17.69 -15.52 6.95
N VAL A 38 16.69 -15.48 6.07
CA VAL A 38 15.27 -15.34 6.46
C VAL A 38 14.79 -16.59 7.19
N GLU A 39 15.10 -17.78 6.68
CA GLU A 39 14.73 -19.03 7.35
C GLU A 39 15.45 -19.19 8.69
N ARG A 40 16.71 -18.78 8.79
CA ARG A 40 17.45 -18.74 10.04
C ARG A 40 16.84 -17.76 11.05
N TYR A 41 16.40 -16.58 10.62
CA TYR A 41 15.68 -15.63 11.48
C TYR A 41 14.36 -16.20 12.01
N ARG A 42 13.63 -16.94 11.16
CA ARG A 42 12.36 -17.58 11.53
C ARG A 42 12.55 -18.76 12.49
N SER A 43 13.66 -19.49 12.39
CA SER A 43 13.89 -20.73 13.16
C SER A 43 14.79 -20.57 14.40
N SER A 44 15.68 -19.56 14.46
CA SER A 44 16.66 -19.38 15.54
C SER A 44 16.37 -18.12 16.37
N PRO A 45 15.92 -18.26 17.63
CA PRO A 45 15.68 -17.12 18.52
C PRO A 45 16.95 -16.28 18.77
N VAL A 46 18.11 -16.93 18.93
CA VAL A 46 19.39 -16.23 19.16
C VAL A 46 19.79 -15.39 17.94
N PHE A 47 19.57 -15.88 16.72
CA PHE A 47 19.84 -15.09 15.52
C PHE A 47 18.85 -13.92 15.38
N ARG A 48 17.57 -14.15 15.70
CA ARG A 48 16.53 -13.12 15.73
C ARG A 48 16.88 -11.98 16.67
N GLU A 49 17.30 -12.27 17.90
CA GLU A 49 17.69 -11.25 18.88
C GLU A 49 18.80 -10.33 18.35
N VAL A 50 19.79 -10.89 17.65
CA VAL A 50 20.88 -10.10 17.04
C VAL A 50 20.36 -9.23 15.90
N VAL A 51 19.51 -9.77 15.03
CA VAL A 51 18.89 -9.02 13.92
C VAL A 51 18.03 -7.87 14.45
N ASP A 52 17.20 -8.14 15.46
CA ASP A 52 16.32 -7.16 16.07
C ASP A 52 17.12 -6.05 16.76
N ALA A 53 18.19 -6.39 17.47
CA ALA A 53 19.08 -5.41 18.09
C ALA A 53 19.76 -4.50 17.06
N ILE A 54 20.23 -5.06 15.94
CA ILE A 54 20.81 -4.27 14.84
C ILE A 54 19.75 -3.36 14.21
N ALA A 55 18.56 -3.87 13.91
CA ALA A 55 17.46 -3.10 13.36
C ALA A 55 17.08 -1.94 14.30
N GLN A 56 16.94 -2.22 15.60
CA GLN A 56 16.62 -1.21 16.61
C GLN A 56 17.71 -0.12 16.69
N GLY A 57 18.99 -0.51 16.66
CA GLY A 57 20.11 0.44 16.60
C GLY A 57 20.08 1.33 15.35
N MET A 58 19.47 0.87 14.27
CA MET A 58 19.24 1.63 13.03
C MET A 58 17.92 2.40 13.03
N THR A 59 17.19 2.49 14.16
CA THR A 59 15.85 3.09 14.27
C THR A 59 14.82 2.41 13.36
N LEU A 60 14.93 1.08 13.23
CA LEU A 60 14.02 0.23 12.46
C LEU A 60 13.32 -0.77 13.40
N ASN A 61 12.04 -1.02 13.15
CA ASN A 61 11.27 -2.09 13.78
C ASN A 61 11.04 -3.20 12.76
N VAL A 62 11.37 -4.44 13.11
CA VAL A 62 10.98 -5.60 12.30
C VAL A 62 9.46 -5.78 12.41
N VAL A 63 8.80 -5.82 11.26
CA VAL A 63 7.34 -5.97 11.15
C VAL A 63 6.97 -7.43 10.92
N THR A 64 7.67 -8.09 10.00
CA THR A 64 7.43 -9.51 9.68
C THR A 64 8.63 -10.13 8.98
N ALA A 65 8.70 -11.46 8.97
CA ALA A 65 9.61 -12.23 8.15
C ALA A 65 8.80 -13.28 7.37
N HIS A 66 8.80 -13.16 6.04
CA HIS A 66 8.07 -14.06 5.14
C HIS A 66 9.06 -14.76 4.19
N SER A 67 8.89 -16.05 3.94
CA SER A 67 9.83 -16.84 3.11
C SER A 67 9.96 -16.29 1.68
N GLU A 68 8.85 -15.83 1.09
CA GLU A 68 8.84 -15.27 -0.28
C GLU A 68 9.09 -13.76 -0.34
N GLU A 69 8.72 -13.01 0.71
CA GLU A 69 8.86 -11.55 0.70
C GLU A 69 10.10 -11.03 1.43
N GLY A 70 10.71 -11.88 2.25
CA GLY A 70 11.87 -11.59 3.08
C GLY A 70 11.52 -10.91 4.40
N LEU A 71 12.52 -10.30 5.00
CA LEU A 71 12.38 -9.53 6.23
C LEU A 71 11.83 -8.13 5.90
N ARG A 72 10.76 -7.73 6.57
CA ARG A 72 10.16 -6.39 6.44
C ARG A 72 10.42 -5.59 7.69
N VAL A 73 10.90 -4.37 7.47
CA VAL A 73 11.17 -3.39 8.53
C VAL A 73 10.34 -2.14 8.28
N SER A 74 10.00 -1.45 9.36
CA SER A 74 9.41 -0.11 9.35
C SER A 74 10.37 0.84 10.04
N ALA A 75 10.47 2.06 9.54
CA ALA A 75 11.27 3.09 10.19
C ALA A 75 10.52 3.66 11.40
N MET A 76 11.23 3.86 12.50
CA MET A 76 10.74 4.61 13.64
C MET A 76 10.63 6.11 13.28
N ALA A 77 9.67 6.80 13.89
CA ALA A 77 9.48 8.22 13.66
C ALA A 77 10.76 9.02 14.03
N GLY A 78 11.17 9.94 13.15
CA GLY A 78 12.39 10.74 13.34
C GLY A 78 13.71 10.01 13.03
N GLY A 79 13.66 8.71 12.69
CA GLY A 79 14.83 7.92 12.33
C GLY A 79 15.45 8.27 10.97
N LEU A 80 16.62 7.71 10.69
CA LEU A 80 17.33 7.91 9.41
C LEU A 80 16.51 7.42 8.21
N PHE A 81 15.78 6.33 8.40
CA PHE A 81 14.96 5.69 7.38
C PHE A 81 13.50 6.19 7.40
N ALA A 82 13.17 7.15 8.26
CA ALA A 82 11.83 7.70 8.33
C ALA A 82 11.49 8.38 7.00
N PHE A 83 10.36 8.00 6.42
CA PHE A 83 9.88 8.57 5.17
C PHE A 83 9.65 10.08 5.31
N ARG A 84 10.26 10.87 4.43
CA ARG A 84 10.14 12.32 4.41
C ARG A 84 9.32 12.76 3.22
N LEU A 85 8.74 13.95 3.34
CA LEU A 85 8.02 14.55 2.23
C LEU A 85 8.91 14.74 0.98
N ALA A 86 10.21 14.96 1.18
CA ALA A 86 11.18 15.04 0.10
C ALA A 86 11.34 13.72 -0.68
N ASP A 87 10.97 12.58 -0.10
CA ASP A 87 11.08 11.27 -0.75
C ASP A 87 9.89 10.99 -1.68
N LEU A 88 8.83 11.80 -1.61
CA LEU A 88 7.76 11.74 -2.59
C LEU A 88 8.30 12.12 -3.98
N PRO A 89 7.87 11.40 -5.04
CA PRO A 89 8.13 11.80 -6.41
C PRO A 89 7.78 13.28 -6.61
N ALA A 90 8.58 14.04 -7.37
CA ALA A 90 8.38 15.48 -7.56
C ALA A 90 6.95 15.84 -8.00
N LYS A 91 6.36 15.01 -8.87
CA LYS A 91 4.97 15.10 -9.34
C LYS A 91 3.90 14.94 -8.24
N MET A 92 4.25 14.43 -7.08
CA MET A 92 3.38 14.24 -5.91
C MET A 92 3.63 15.28 -4.81
N ARG A 93 4.44 16.32 -5.06
CA ARG A 93 4.79 17.34 -4.03
C ARG A 93 3.82 18.53 -3.99
N ASP A 94 3.11 18.83 -5.08
CA ASP A 94 2.10 19.90 -5.10
C ASP A 94 1.01 19.59 -4.04
N PRO A 95 0.71 20.51 -3.11
CA PRO A 95 -0.33 20.33 -2.09
C PRO A 95 -1.67 19.83 -2.62
N LYS A 96 -2.13 20.28 -3.80
CA LYS A 96 -3.39 19.82 -4.39
C LYS A 96 -3.28 18.38 -4.88
N ASP A 97 -2.17 18.05 -5.53
CA ASP A 97 -1.91 16.70 -6.01
C ASP A 97 -1.75 15.71 -4.86
N ARG A 98 -1.14 16.12 -3.75
CA ARG A 98 -0.98 15.30 -2.55
C ARG A 98 -2.31 14.81 -1.99
N LEU A 99 -3.31 15.67 -1.95
CA LEU A 99 -4.66 15.31 -1.49
C LEU A 99 -5.28 14.24 -2.40
N VAL A 100 -5.16 14.42 -3.72
CA VAL A 100 -5.65 13.46 -4.72
C VAL A 100 -4.90 12.12 -4.64
N TYR A 101 -3.57 12.16 -4.47
CA TYR A 101 -2.76 10.96 -4.33
C TYR A 101 -3.01 10.22 -3.02
N GLY A 102 -3.21 10.94 -1.91
CA GLY A 102 -3.63 10.38 -0.64
C GLY A 102 -5.00 9.70 -0.73
N LEU A 103 -5.96 10.36 -1.39
CA LEU A 103 -7.28 9.77 -1.67
C LEU A 103 -7.16 8.46 -2.44
N ILE A 104 -6.41 8.45 -3.55
CA ILE A 104 -6.21 7.26 -4.38
C ILE A 104 -5.55 6.13 -3.55
N HIS A 105 -4.53 6.44 -2.76
CA HIS A 105 -3.83 5.44 -1.95
C HIS A 105 -4.76 4.77 -0.93
N VAL A 106 -5.55 5.57 -0.21
CA VAL A 106 -6.53 5.06 0.75
C VAL A 106 -7.65 4.30 0.05
N ALA A 107 -8.08 4.74 -1.14
CA ALA A 107 -9.07 4.03 -1.93
C ALA A 107 -8.55 2.66 -2.42
N ILE A 108 -7.29 2.55 -2.85
CA ILE A 108 -6.68 1.26 -3.20
C ILE A 108 -6.71 0.31 -2.00
N ALA A 109 -6.32 0.82 -0.82
CA ALA A 109 -6.33 0.04 0.41
C ALA A 109 -7.75 -0.43 0.79
N ALA A 110 -8.73 0.47 0.81
CA ALA A 110 -10.10 0.14 1.15
C ALA A 110 -10.79 -0.76 0.11
N HIS A 111 -10.44 -0.61 -1.18
CA HIS A 111 -10.93 -1.47 -2.24
C HIS A 111 -10.46 -2.91 -2.08
N ALA A 112 -9.17 -3.08 -1.75
CA ALA A 112 -8.53 -4.39 -1.63
C ALA A 112 -8.79 -5.08 -0.27
N TYR A 113 -8.94 -4.31 0.80
CA TYR A 113 -9.12 -4.80 2.17
C TYR A 113 -10.34 -4.15 2.85
N PRO A 114 -11.57 -4.40 2.34
CA PRO A 114 -12.78 -3.82 2.90
C PRO A 114 -13.18 -4.41 4.26
N THR A 115 -12.67 -5.58 4.66
CA THR A 115 -13.04 -6.24 5.93
C THR A 115 -11.83 -6.52 6.82
N ALA A 116 -12.08 -6.79 8.11
CA ALA A 116 -11.03 -7.20 9.04
C ALA A 116 -10.40 -8.54 8.61
N ALA A 117 -11.21 -9.49 8.12
CA ALA A 117 -10.73 -10.78 7.62
C ALA A 117 -9.71 -10.63 6.48
N ASP A 118 -9.91 -9.65 5.58
CA ASP A 118 -8.94 -9.35 4.51
C ASP A 118 -7.58 -8.91 5.04
N LEU A 119 -7.54 -8.35 6.25
CA LEU A 119 -6.31 -7.90 6.91
C LEU A 119 -5.70 -8.97 7.81
N GLU A 120 -6.44 -10.00 8.20
CA GLU A 120 -5.96 -11.13 9.00
C GLU A 120 -5.35 -12.21 8.10
N GLU A 121 -6.05 -12.56 7.03
CA GLU A 121 -5.66 -13.64 6.12
C GLU A 121 -4.79 -13.15 4.95
N GLU A 122 -3.76 -13.93 4.63
CA GLU A 122 -2.93 -13.68 3.47
C GLU A 122 -3.62 -14.17 2.20
N THR A 123 -4.26 -13.24 1.49
CA THR A 123 -4.93 -13.52 0.21
C THR A 123 -4.33 -12.68 -0.91
N ILE A 124 -4.30 -13.24 -2.12
CA ILE A 124 -3.81 -12.54 -3.31
C ILE A 124 -4.85 -11.50 -3.72
N LYS A 125 -4.53 -10.21 -3.53
CA LYS A 125 -5.36 -9.10 -4.02
C LYS A 125 -4.83 -8.60 -5.36
N ARG A 126 -5.72 -8.45 -6.33
CA ARG A 126 -5.44 -7.89 -7.66
C ARG A 126 -6.30 -6.66 -7.86
N VAL A 127 -5.72 -5.65 -8.52
CA VAL A 127 -6.41 -4.40 -8.82
C VAL A 127 -6.00 -3.91 -10.21
N SER A 128 -6.97 -3.42 -10.95
CA SER A 128 -6.75 -2.68 -12.19
C SER A 128 -6.87 -1.18 -11.97
N VAL A 129 -6.23 -0.38 -12.82
CA VAL A 129 -6.42 1.09 -12.83
C VAL A 129 -7.89 1.47 -13.02
N LYS A 130 -8.62 0.73 -13.86
CA LYS A 130 -10.02 1.01 -14.20
C LYS A 130 -10.95 0.74 -13.01
N GLU A 131 -10.80 -0.39 -12.33
CA GLU A 131 -11.62 -0.74 -11.15
C GLU A 131 -11.45 0.28 -10.03
N ILE A 132 -10.20 0.73 -9.80
CA ILE A 132 -9.92 1.76 -8.81
C ILE A 132 -10.54 3.10 -9.22
N ASP A 133 -10.49 3.51 -10.49
CA ASP A 133 -11.14 4.74 -10.95
C ASP A 133 -12.65 4.70 -10.70
N THR A 134 -13.30 3.60 -11.08
CA THR A 134 -14.73 3.38 -10.84
C THR A 134 -15.06 3.46 -9.35
N PHE A 135 -14.26 2.81 -8.50
CA PHE A 135 -14.47 2.85 -7.05
C PHE A 135 -14.29 4.26 -6.48
N VAL A 136 -13.23 4.99 -6.86
CA VAL A 136 -13.00 6.35 -6.35
C VAL A 136 -14.13 7.27 -6.77
N ARG A 137 -14.64 7.18 -8.00
CA ARG A 137 -15.80 7.98 -8.45
C ARG A 137 -17.05 7.67 -7.65
N HIS A 138 -17.35 6.39 -7.41
CA HIS A 138 -18.45 5.97 -6.56
C HIS A 138 -18.29 6.49 -5.12
N LEU A 139 -17.09 6.39 -4.56
CA LEU A 139 -16.75 6.89 -3.23
C LEU A 139 -16.99 8.40 -3.12
N VAL A 140 -16.48 9.19 -4.08
CA VAL A 140 -16.65 10.64 -4.12
C VAL A 140 -18.13 11.03 -4.19
N HIS A 141 -18.93 10.32 -4.99
CA HIS A 141 -20.37 10.55 -5.09
C HIS A 141 -21.07 10.30 -3.76
N ARG A 142 -20.87 9.12 -3.15
CA ARG A 142 -21.51 8.74 -1.88
C ARG A 142 -21.17 9.69 -0.74
N LEU A 143 -19.90 10.06 -0.62
CA LEU A 143 -19.48 10.96 0.45
C LEU A 143 -19.94 12.41 0.21
N ARG A 144 -20.25 12.80 -1.03
CA ARG A 144 -20.87 14.11 -1.32
C ARG A 144 -22.31 14.15 -0.85
N GLU A 145 -23.10 13.11 -1.17
CA GLU A 145 -24.49 12.98 -0.73
C GLU A 145 -24.58 13.13 0.79
N GLU A 146 -23.73 12.41 1.54
CA GLU A 146 -23.72 12.48 3.01
C GLU A 146 -23.22 13.82 3.57
N ALA A 147 -22.32 14.51 2.87
CA ALA A 147 -21.76 15.80 3.33
C ALA A 147 -22.67 17.00 3.05
N GLU A 148 -23.72 16.84 2.24
CA GLU A 148 -24.78 17.84 2.08
C GLU A 148 -25.70 17.87 3.33
N ASP A 149 -25.77 16.76 4.07
CA ASP A 149 -26.61 16.63 5.28
C ASP A 149 -25.94 17.16 6.57
N ASP A 150 -24.60 17.28 6.60
CA ASP A 150 -23.80 17.53 7.81
C ASP A 150 -23.08 18.90 7.77
N ALA A 151 -23.86 19.98 7.64
CA ALA A 151 -23.37 21.33 7.36
C ALA A 151 -22.77 22.04 8.61
N GLY A 152 -21.56 21.65 8.98
CA GLY A 152 -20.73 22.35 9.99
C GLY A 152 -19.32 21.77 10.06
N LEU A 153 -18.44 22.11 9.11
CA LEU A 153 -17.25 21.30 8.85
C LEU A 153 -15.92 21.91 9.31
N LEU A 154 -15.17 21.07 10.04
CA LEU A 154 -13.80 21.24 10.51
C LEU A 154 -12.77 21.25 9.35
N PRO A 155 -11.52 21.69 9.57
CA PRO A 155 -10.48 21.75 8.53
C PRO A 155 -10.19 20.42 7.81
N ALA A 156 -10.31 19.27 8.50
CA ALA A 156 -10.13 17.95 7.90
C ALA A 156 -11.18 17.63 6.83
N ALA A 157 -12.43 18.04 7.05
CA ALA A 157 -13.51 17.88 6.10
C ALA A 157 -13.37 18.81 4.89
N ALA A 158 -12.84 20.02 5.08
CA ALA A 158 -12.49 20.92 3.96
C ALA A 158 -11.38 20.32 3.06
N ALA A 159 -10.35 19.71 3.65
CA ALA A 159 -9.29 19.04 2.90
C ALA A 159 -9.81 17.82 2.12
N ALA A 160 -10.71 17.02 2.73
CA ALA A 160 -11.38 15.91 2.04
C ALA A 160 -12.22 16.41 0.85
N ARG A 161 -13.04 17.45 1.04
CA ARG A 161 -13.81 18.08 -0.05
C ARG A 161 -12.92 18.57 -1.18
N ALA A 162 -11.80 19.22 -0.86
CA ALA A 162 -10.84 19.68 -1.85
C ALA A 162 -10.23 18.52 -2.65
N ALA A 163 -9.89 17.40 -1.98
CA ALA A 163 -9.35 16.21 -2.63
C ALA A 163 -10.32 15.61 -3.65
N TRP A 164 -11.59 15.49 -3.28
CA TRP A 164 -12.60 14.81 -4.10
C TRP A 164 -13.06 15.69 -5.26
N ASN A 165 -13.23 17.00 -5.04
CA ASN A 165 -13.51 17.94 -6.12
C ASN A 165 -12.37 17.99 -7.14
N ALA A 166 -11.12 17.93 -6.68
CA ALA A 166 -9.96 17.87 -7.56
C ALA A 166 -9.90 16.56 -8.34
N TYR A 167 -10.32 15.42 -7.75
CA TYR A 167 -10.40 14.14 -8.44
C TYR A 167 -11.52 14.13 -9.50
N ASP A 168 -12.71 14.61 -9.15
CA ASP A 168 -13.89 14.61 -10.02
C ASP A 168 -13.68 15.42 -11.31
N ALA A 169 -12.92 16.51 -11.21
CA ALA A 169 -12.53 17.33 -12.36
C ALA A 169 -11.57 16.63 -13.35
N LEU A 170 -11.03 15.45 -13.01
CA LEU A 170 -10.10 14.73 -13.88
C LEU A 170 -10.86 13.90 -14.93
N SER A 171 -10.45 14.06 -16.19
CA SER A 171 -10.86 13.13 -17.24
C SER A 171 -10.31 11.72 -16.93
N PRO A 172 -11.13 10.65 -17.07
CA PRO A 172 -10.71 9.28 -16.76
C PRO A 172 -9.47 8.86 -17.55
N HIS A 173 -9.59 8.99 -18.87
CA HIS A 173 -8.60 8.55 -19.83
C HIS A 173 -8.16 9.73 -20.69
N ARG A 174 -6.88 10.09 -20.60
CA ARG A 174 -6.25 11.10 -21.45
C ARG A 174 -4.87 10.59 -21.81
N LEU A 175 -4.53 10.61 -23.09
CA LEU A 175 -3.21 10.23 -23.58
C LEU A 175 -2.35 11.46 -23.82
N THR A 176 -1.04 11.33 -23.62
CA THR A 176 -0.05 12.29 -24.06
C THR A 176 0.13 12.21 -25.57
N LYS A 177 0.86 13.17 -26.15
CA LYS A 177 1.27 13.11 -27.58
C LYS A 177 2.06 11.84 -27.93
N THR A 178 2.67 11.18 -26.93
CA THR A 178 3.42 9.93 -27.08
C THR A 178 2.58 8.67 -26.86
N GLY A 179 1.25 8.81 -26.73
CA GLY A 179 0.33 7.68 -26.55
C GLY A 179 0.31 7.08 -25.14
N GLN A 180 0.98 7.71 -24.16
CA GLN A 180 1.01 7.25 -22.77
C GLN A 180 -0.12 7.87 -21.95
N LEU A 181 -0.56 7.23 -20.87
CA LEU A 181 -1.51 7.85 -19.94
C LEU A 181 -0.93 9.15 -19.37
N ALA A 182 -1.64 10.26 -19.57
CA ALA A 182 -1.24 11.56 -19.09
C ALA A 182 -1.32 11.62 -17.55
N ALA A 183 -0.29 12.15 -16.89
CA ALA A 183 -0.29 12.33 -15.43
C ALA A 183 -1.44 13.22 -14.92
N SER A 184 -2.04 14.01 -15.81
CA SER A 184 -3.21 14.85 -15.56
C SER A 184 -4.57 14.11 -15.63
N SER A 185 -4.61 12.83 -16.00
CA SER A 185 -5.83 12.02 -15.96
C SER A 185 -5.93 11.23 -14.67
N SER A 186 -7.13 10.81 -14.29
CA SER A 186 -7.29 9.97 -13.09
C SER A 186 -6.59 8.62 -13.27
N HIS A 187 -6.68 7.99 -14.45
CA HIS A 187 -5.95 6.75 -14.75
C HIS A 187 -4.43 6.93 -14.63
N GLY A 188 -3.87 8.03 -15.13
CA GLY A 188 -2.44 8.32 -15.01
C GLY A 188 -1.98 8.55 -13.56
N ARG A 189 -2.83 9.13 -12.72
CA ARG A 189 -2.56 9.31 -11.29
C ARG A 189 -2.65 8.00 -10.52
N ILE A 190 -3.68 7.18 -10.77
CA ILE A 190 -3.82 5.84 -10.19
C ILE A 190 -2.62 4.98 -10.57
N LYS A 191 -2.27 4.95 -11.86
CA LYS A 191 -1.06 4.26 -12.35
C LYS A 191 0.19 4.74 -11.62
N SER A 192 0.33 6.05 -11.41
CA SER A 192 1.49 6.59 -10.70
C SER A 192 1.59 6.12 -9.25
N ILE A 193 0.47 5.91 -8.55
CA ILE A 193 0.46 5.37 -7.19
C ILE A 193 0.78 3.88 -7.20
N LEU A 194 0.18 3.11 -8.12
CA LEU A 194 0.47 1.68 -8.25
C LEU A 194 1.94 1.43 -8.62
N ASP A 195 2.51 2.23 -9.54
CA ASP A 195 3.93 2.18 -9.86
C ASP A 195 4.81 2.57 -8.67
N TRP A 196 4.37 3.54 -7.85
CA TRP A 196 5.07 3.88 -6.61
C TRP A 196 4.99 2.74 -5.58
N LEU A 197 3.85 2.08 -5.43
CA LEU A 197 3.73 0.87 -4.60
C LEU A 197 4.65 -0.25 -5.09
N VAL A 198 4.80 -0.42 -6.41
CA VAL A 198 5.79 -1.35 -6.99
C VAL A 198 7.22 -0.95 -6.60
N LEU A 199 7.55 0.33 -6.68
CA LEU A 199 8.87 0.84 -6.30
C LEU A 199 9.16 0.60 -4.81
N GLN A 200 8.15 0.76 -3.95
CA GLN A 200 8.24 0.49 -2.51
C GLN A 200 8.09 -1.01 -2.16
N GLY A 201 7.94 -1.90 -3.15
CA GLY A 201 7.84 -3.33 -2.91
C GLY A 201 6.54 -3.78 -2.23
N TYR A 202 5.47 -2.98 -2.38
CA TYR A 202 4.10 -3.23 -1.91
C TYR A 202 3.19 -3.80 -3.00
N ALA A 203 3.60 -3.72 -4.27
CA ALA A 203 2.86 -4.27 -5.39
C ALA A 203 3.81 -4.85 -6.45
N GLN A 204 3.26 -5.60 -7.39
CA GLN A 204 3.94 -6.08 -8.59
C GLN A 204 3.02 -5.95 -9.81
N PRO A 205 3.55 -5.61 -11.00
CA PRO A 205 2.77 -5.65 -12.22
C PRO A 205 2.29 -7.07 -12.54
N ALA A 206 0.99 -7.24 -12.78
CA ALA A 206 0.39 -8.50 -13.21
C ALA A 206 0.31 -8.56 -14.74
N LYS A 207 1.47 -8.51 -15.41
CA LYS A 207 1.58 -8.37 -16.88
C LYS A 207 0.80 -9.42 -17.69
N ALA A 208 0.61 -10.61 -17.12
CA ALA A 208 -0.18 -11.68 -17.74
C ALA A 208 -1.68 -11.33 -17.88
N LEU A 209 -2.19 -10.42 -17.05
CA LEU A 209 -3.58 -9.98 -17.06
C LEU A 209 -3.76 -8.68 -17.86
N GLY A 210 -2.71 -7.85 -17.94
CA GLY A 210 -2.74 -6.63 -18.74
C GLY A 210 -1.70 -5.59 -18.30
N PRO A 211 -1.55 -4.49 -19.06
CA PRO A 211 -0.57 -3.44 -18.80
C PRO A 211 -0.91 -2.52 -17.61
N LEU A 212 -2.16 -2.55 -17.13
CA LEU A 212 -2.66 -1.72 -16.01
C LEU A 212 -3.19 -2.57 -14.85
N GLU A 213 -2.73 -3.82 -14.78
CA GLU A 213 -3.09 -4.80 -13.78
C GLU A 213 -1.95 -4.96 -12.77
N TYR A 214 -2.29 -5.00 -11.49
CA TYR A 214 -1.34 -5.06 -10.40
C TYR A 214 -1.75 -6.11 -9.37
N ARG A 215 -0.78 -6.83 -8.82
CA ARG A 215 -0.92 -7.69 -7.65
C ARG A 215 -0.39 -6.95 -6.43
N LEU A 216 -1.21 -6.80 -5.40
CA LEU A 216 -0.77 -6.26 -4.11
C LEU A 216 -0.07 -7.35 -3.31
N LEU A 217 0.97 -6.96 -2.57
CA LEU A 217 1.81 -7.85 -1.77
C LEU A 217 1.36 -7.83 -0.29
N ASN A 218 1.76 -8.85 0.46
CA ASN A 218 1.45 -9.00 1.89
C ASN A 218 1.99 -7.80 2.70
N SER A 219 3.16 -7.30 2.33
CA SER A 219 3.70 -6.05 2.89
C SER A 219 2.75 -4.84 2.79
N PHE A 220 1.92 -4.74 1.74
CA PHE A 220 0.93 -3.68 1.63
C PHE A 220 -0.23 -3.92 2.61
N ARG A 221 -0.72 -5.16 2.73
CA ARG A 221 -1.73 -5.54 3.72
C ARG A 221 -1.31 -5.14 5.13
N LEU A 222 -0.06 -5.43 5.51
CA LEU A 222 0.49 -5.06 6.82
C LEU A 222 0.55 -3.55 7.05
N GLN A 223 0.88 -2.78 6.00
CA GLN A 223 0.81 -1.31 6.05
C GLN A 223 -0.63 -0.83 6.29
N VAL A 224 -1.60 -1.42 5.59
CA VAL A 224 -3.02 -1.08 5.72
C VAL A 224 -3.55 -1.46 7.10
N ALA A 225 -3.17 -2.62 7.64
CA ALA A 225 -3.58 -3.07 8.97
C ALA A 225 -3.19 -2.06 10.07
N GLY A 226 -2.02 -1.44 9.97
CA GLY A 226 -1.60 -0.37 10.89
C GLY A 226 -2.44 0.91 10.81
N ALA A 227 -3.12 1.15 9.69
CA ALA A 227 -4.00 2.31 9.48
C ALA A 227 -5.50 1.98 9.61
N ALA A 228 -5.86 0.70 9.76
CA ALA A 228 -7.26 0.24 9.67
C ALA A 228 -8.17 0.76 10.78
N ALA A 229 -7.59 1.09 11.95
CA ALA A 229 -8.33 1.66 13.08
C ALA A 229 -8.71 3.14 12.90
N LEU A 230 -8.21 3.82 11.86
CA LEU A 230 -8.50 5.22 11.63
C LEU A 230 -9.97 5.40 11.19
N PRO A 231 -10.77 6.31 11.82
CA PRO A 231 -12.17 6.51 11.45
C PRO A 231 -12.39 6.84 9.97
N ALA A 232 -11.47 7.61 9.38
CA ALA A 232 -11.52 7.93 7.96
C ALA A 232 -11.38 6.68 7.07
N PHE A 233 -10.54 5.72 7.47
CA PHE A 233 -10.40 4.47 6.74
C PHE A 233 -11.67 3.60 6.87
N GLN A 234 -12.21 3.48 8.08
CA GLN A 234 -13.45 2.75 8.34
C GLN A 234 -14.60 3.26 7.47
N LYS A 235 -14.78 4.58 7.41
CA LYS A 235 -15.83 5.20 6.59
C LYS A 235 -15.70 4.86 5.09
N ILE A 236 -14.48 4.82 4.56
CA ILE A 236 -14.25 4.48 3.15
C ILE A 236 -14.50 2.98 2.91
N THR A 237 -14.12 2.11 3.87
CA THR A 237 -14.43 0.68 3.78
C THR A 237 -15.93 0.40 3.87
N ASP A 238 -16.71 1.18 4.63
CA ASP A 238 -18.18 1.07 4.66
C ASP A 238 -18.79 1.29 3.28
N VAL A 239 -18.35 2.35 2.58
CA VAL A 239 -18.81 2.64 1.21
C VAL A 239 -18.44 1.49 0.27
N ARG A 240 -17.24 0.92 0.39
CA ARG A 240 -16.84 -0.24 -0.42
C ARG A 240 -17.71 -1.47 -0.14
N ARG A 241 -18.01 -1.76 1.14
CA ARG A 241 -18.86 -2.89 1.53
C ARG A 241 -20.28 -2.74 0.98
N GLN A 242 -20.85 -1.54 1.05
CA GLN A 242 -22.16 -1.23 0.46
C GLN A 242 -22.16 -1.43 -1.06
N GLN A 243 -21.09 -1.00 -1.74
CA GLN A 243 -20.95 -1.19 -3.18
C GLN A 243 -20.90 -2.67 -3.58
N LEU A 244 -20.16 -3.50 -2.81
CA LEU A 244 -20.10 -4.95 -3.03
C LEU A 244 -21.46 -5.60 -2.83
N ALA A 245 -22.13 -5.31 -1.71
CA ALA A 245 -23.48 -5.82 -1.43
C ALA A 245 -24.51 -5.41 -2.49
N GLY A 246 -24.41 -4.20 -3.03
CA GLY A 246 -25.28 -3.73 -4.12
C GLY A 246 -24.99 -4.39 -5.46
N THR A 247 -23.76 -4.86 -5.69
CA THR A 247 -23.40 -5.62 -6.91
C THR A 247 -23.97 -7.04 -6.84
N ASP A 248 -23.94 -7.67 -5.66
CA ASP A 248 -24.44 -9.04 -5.44
C ASP A 248 -25.98 -9.14 -5.54
N LEU A 249 -26.70 -8.03 -5.32
CA LEU A 249 -28.16 -7.95 -5.47
C LEU A 249 -28.63 -7.81 -6.93
N HIS A 250 -27.71 -7.62 -7.88
CA HIS A 250 -28.02 -7.53 -9.31
C HIS A 250 -27.15 -8.51 -10.12
N PRO A 251 -27.33 -9.84 -9.95
CA PRO A 251 -26.70 -10.79 -10.86
C PRO A 251 -27.26 -10.53 -12.26
N ALA A 252 -26.35 -10.51 -13.24
CA ALA A 252 -26.64 -10.21 -14.65
C ALA A 252 -27.96 -10.86 -15.08
N ALA A 253 -28.96 -10.04 -15.38
CA ALA A 253 -30.12 -10.48 -16.12
C ALA A 253 -29.60 -11.08 -17.42
N THR A 254 -29.87 -12.37 -17.58
CA THR A 254 -29.56 -13.25 -18.69
C THR A 254 -29.70 -12.52 -20.04
N GLU A 255 -28.59 -12.39 -20.78
CA GLU A 255 -28.66 -12.15 -22.22
C GLU A 255 -29.13 -13.44 -22.90
N GLU A 256 -30.44 -13.59 -23.04
CA GLU A 256 -31.05 -14.34 -24.14
C GLU A 256 -31.48 -13.32 -25.21
N ASN A 257 -30.70 -13.23 -26.29
CA ASN A 257 -31.22 -13.04 -27.65
C ASN A 257 -30.15 -13.36 -28.70
#